data_AF-A0AA36D6M0-F1
#
_entry.id   AF-A0AA36D6M0-F1
#
_cell.length_a   1.000
_cell.length_b   1.000
_cell.length_c   1.000
_cell.angle_alpha   90.00
_cell.angle_beta   90.00
_cell.angle_gamma   90.00
#
_symmetry.space_group_name_H-M   'P 1'
#
loop_
_entity.id
_entity.type
_entity.pdbx_description
1 polymer ?
#
loop_
_entity_poly.entity_id
_entity_poly.type
_entity_poly.pdbx_seq_one_letter_code
_entity_poly.pdbx_strand_id
1 'polypeptide(L)'
;MARRLVILICFFGTGHAAVLNYSSEIPAIPGLESMASDKYPHFSTVETFSRTKVHRHRREVIAGPMYDWNSFEIPFQIWGGDFNFQNLIRRGIRMWEESTCLRFRENMQARDAIRYVLENGDSCFTEYIGRNGGHQDIIIGSECAEEYVVAHETGHALGFWHTHQRPDRDRYISINWKNVMDEATASFMPFRSMLQAFGIRQVSPRRVPYDYGSLMHYHAVAHAVKVSDFTIVPKELKYVTTMGTEKMAFLDAKVINDIYCPNACAGRTNVRCLAGGYADPNNCAVCRCPEGLGGVDCSILQASPCGGELRGTDTWQTLTSPRGKSISCYWRISVPEGSRLRFRLSDGEFPCSYGCQSYVEIKHKLDVRLTGFRSCCYRPKEDTISESNQIFVIYHPNGRTARFSLRFKRQV
;
A
#
# COMPACT_ATOMS: atom_id res chain seq x y z
N MET A 1 56.58 32.01 15.17
CA MET A 1 55.65 33.07 14.70
C MET A 1 54.23 32.63 15.06
N ALA A 2 53.78 32.93 16.28
CA ALA A 2 52.76 33.95 16.60
C ALA A 2 51.43 33.76 15.84
N ARG A 3 50.47 33.03 16.43
CA ARG A 3 49.26 33.51 17.13
C ARG A 3 48.19 34.15 16.22
N ARG A 4 46.96 33.61 16.28
CA ARG A 4 45.79 34.35 16.80
C ARG A 4 44.60 33.41 17.11
N LEU A 5 44.33 33.32 18.41
CA LEU A 5 43.08 32.96 19.05
C LEU A 5 42.17 34.19 19.05
N VAL A 6 40.87 34.06 18.76
CA VAL A 6 39.87 35.06 19.14
C VAL A 6 38.68 34.33 19.77
N ILE A 7 38.55 34.53 21.08
CA ILE A 7 37.35 34.34 21.90
C ILE A 7 36.92 35.75 22.29
N LEU A 8 35.63 36.09 22.20
CA LEU A 8 35.02 37.19 22.98
C LEU A 8 33.50 36.89 23.08
N ILE A 9 33.01 36.36 24.22
CA ILE A 9 32.56 37.01 25.46
C ILE A 9 31.16 37.67 25.32
N CYS A 10 30.18 37.05 26.01
CA CYS A 10 28.90 37.64 26.37
C CYS A 10 29.06 38.61 27.55
N PHE A 11 28.36 39.74 27.50
CA PHE A 11 28.11 40.61 28.66
C PHE A 11 26.61 40.72 28.93
N PHE A 12 26.22 40.53 30.19
CA PHE A 12 24.94 40.95 30.76
C PHE A 12 25.09 42.36 31.34
N GLY A 13 24.04 43.20 31.24
CA GLY A 13 24.01 44.51 31.89
C GLY A 13 22.74 45.34 31.62
N THR A 14 21.72 45.12 32.46
CA THR A 14 20.82 46.10 33.10
C THR A 14 20.14 47.24 32.32
N GLY A 15 18.80 47.17 32.27
CA GLY A 15 17.87 48.21 32.78
C GLY A 15 17.61 49.48 31.97
N HIS A 16 16.39 49.62 31.44
CA HIS A 16 15.40 50.65 31.83
C HIS A 16 14.11 50.52 31.00
N ALA A 17 12.98 50.75 31.66
CA ALA A 17 11.63 50.69 31.11
C ALA A 17 11.33 51.91 30.21
N ALA A 18 10.56 51.68 29.13
CA ALA A 18 9.75 52.71 28.49
C ALA A 18 8.45 52.08 27.99
N VAL A 19 7.34 52.53 28.56
CA VAL A 19 5.97 52.27 28.13
C VAL A 19 5.62 53.31 27.07
N LEU A 20 5.15 52.89 25.90
CA LEU A 20 4.31 53.71 25.03
C LEU A 20 3.20 52.85 24.40
N ASN A 21 2.02 53.44 24.37
CA ASN A 21 0.71 52.85 24.22
C ASN A 21 0.15 53.06 22.80
N TYR A 22 -0.77 52.17 22.40
CA TYR A 22 -1.89 52.37 21.45
C TYR A 22 -1.61 52.56 19.94
N SER A 23 -2.12 51.64 19.11
CA SER A 23 -3.35 51.88 18.33
C SER A 23 -3.70 50.71 17.41
N SER A 24 -4.96 50.30 17.49
CA SER A 24 -5.71 49.49 16.54
C SER A 24 -5.71 50.06 15.13
N GLU A 25 -5.62 49.22 14.10
CA GLU A 25 -6.49 49.30 12.91
C GLU A 25 -6.36 48.06 12.02
N ILE A 26 -7.52 47.44 11.77
CA ILE A 26 -7.79 46.33 10.85
C ILE A 26 -8.18 46.97 9.51
N PRO A 27 -7.57 46.60 8.37
CA PRO A 27 -8.13 46.95 7.08
C PRO A 27 -9.25 45.97 6.71
N ALA A 28 -10.48 46.45 6.69
CA ALA A 28 -11.60 45.81 6.02
C ALA A 28 -11.45 45.90 4.50
N ILE A 29 -11.76 44.81 3.78
CA ILE A 29 -12.03 44.84 2.34
C ILE A 29 -13.44 44.23 2.13
N PRO A 30 -14.33 44.84 1.32
CA PRO A 30 -15.77 44.61 1.34
C PRO A 30 -16.27 43.65 0.25
N GLY A 31 -17.48 43.12 0.44
CA GLY A 31 -18.36 42.68 -0.66
C GLY A 31 -18.76 41.21 -0.63
N LEU A 32 -19.78 40.85 0.16
CA LEU A 32 -20.53 39.61 -0.02
C LEU A 32 -22.03 39.91 0.11
N GLU A 33 -22.68 40.16 -1.03
CA GLU A 33 -24.14 40.12 -1.14
C GLU A 33 -24.57 39.04 -2.13
N SER A 34 -25.31 38.07 -1.58
CA SER A 34 -26.51 37.45 -2.13
C SER A 34 -26.52 36.81 -3.55
N MET A 35 -26.67 35.47 -3.50
CA MET A 35 -27.69 34.65 -4.18
C MET A 35 -27.61 34.29 -5.68
N ALA A 36 -27.69 32.96 -5.86
CA ALA A 36 -28.54 32.19 -6.78
C ALA A 36 -27.97 31.67 -8.12
N SER A 37 -27.99 30.33 -8.19
CA SER A 37 -28.40 29.47 -9.31
C SER A 37 -27.66 29.55 -10.64
N ASP A 38 -26.96 28.45 -10.98
CA ASP A 38 -27.11 27.71 -12.26
C ASP A 38 -26.48 26.31 -12.08
N LYS A 39 -27.28 25.23 -12.04
CA LYS A 39 -27.62 24.31 -13.14
C LYS A 39 -26.41 23.78 -13.94
N TYR A 40 -26.25 22.44 -13.87
CA TYR A 40 -25.37 21.50 -14.62
C TYR A 40 -24.16 20.92 -13.85
N PRO A 41 -23.85 19.62 -14.09
CA PRO A 41 -23.24 18.75 -13.09
C PRO A 41 -21.72 18.86 -13.05
N HIS A 42 -21.17 19.13 -11.87
CA HIS A 42 -19.73 19.04 -11.65
C HIS A 42 -19.31 17.58 -11.48
N PHE A 43 -18.64 17.04 -12.51
CA PHE A 43 -17.69 15.95 -12.32
C PHE A 43 -16.70 16.39 -11.23
N SER A 44 -16.58 15.59 -10.17
CA SER A 44 -15.66 15.81 -9.07
C SER A 44 -14.22 15.85 -9.59
N THR A 45 -13.75 17.08 -9.82
CA THR A 45 -12.33 17.36 -10.03
C THR A 45 -11.66 17.07 -8.71
N VAL A 46 -10.75 16.08 -8.71
CA VAL A 46 -9.85 15.78 -7.60
C VAL A 46 -9.22 17.10 -7.14
N GLU A 47 -9.53 17.51 -5.91
CA GLU A 47 -9.05 18.76 -5.33
C GLU A 47 -7.55 18.91 -5.57
N THR A 48 -7.20 20.02 -6.22
CA THR A 48 -5.83 20.46 -6.39
C THR A 48 -5.32 20.87 -5.01
N PHE A 49 -4.62 19.95 -4.34
CA PHE A 49 -4.04 20.19 -3.03
C PHE A 49 -3.15 21.44 -3.04
N SER A 50 -3.54 22.40 -2.20
CA SER A 50 -2.89 23.68 -1.91
C SER A 50 -1.35 23.62 -1.82
N ARG A 51 -0.70 24.60 -2.47
CA ARG A 51 0.76 24.83 -2.46
C ARG A 51 1.20 25.44 -1.12
N THR A 52 1.47 24.61 -0.13
CA THR A 52 2.30 25.01 1.02
C THR A 52 3.21 23.85 1.46
N LYS A 53 4.53 24.04 1.32
CA LYS A 53 5.68 23.16 1.67
C LYS A 53 5.62 21.70 1.16
N VAL A 54 6.32 21.44 0.06
CA VAL A 54 6.54 20.10 -0.52
C VAL A 54 7.40 19.24 0.42
N HIS A 55 6.76 18.46 1.28
CA HIS A 55 7.46 17.47 2.08
C HIS A 55 7.56 16.12 1.33
N ARG A 56 8.78 15.57 1.27
CA ARG A 56 9.19 14.32 0.57
C ARG A 56 8.70 13.03 1.27
N HIS A 57 7.50 13.03 1.85
CA HIS A 57 7.11 12.06 2.88
C HIS A 57 6.38 10.80 2.40
N ARG A 58 5.92 10.72 1.14
CA ARG A 58 5.04 9.65 0.64
C ARG A 58 5.70 8.67 -0.35
N ARG A 59 6.96 8.33 -0.14
CA ARG A 59 7.76 7.56 -1.10
C ARG A 59 8.14 6.20 -0.52
N GLU A 60 8.13 5.17 -1.36
CA GLU A 60 8.29 3.76 -0.96
C GLU A 60 9.31 3.00 -1.83
N VAL A 61 9.54 3.47 -3.06
CA VAL A 61 10.46 2.85 -4.02
C VAL A 61 11.68 3.74 -4.26
N ILE A 62 12.88 3.15 -4.16
CA ILE A 62 14.10 3.77 -4.68
C ILE A 62 13.98 3.81 -6.20
N ALA A 63 14.21 4.97 -6.80
CA ALA A 63 14.06 5.10 -8.24
C ALA A 63 15.10 6.07 -8.78
N GLY A 64 15.69 5.72 -9.91
CA GLY A 64 16.69 6.50 -10.62
C GLY A 64 17.58 5.59 -11.47
N PRO A 65 18.29 6.14 -12.47
CA PRO A 65 18.98 5.35 -13.50
C PRO A 65 20.02 4.35 -13.00
N MET A 66 20.51 4.51 -11.77
CA MET A 66 21.47 3.59 -11.15
C MET A 66 20.80 2.39 -10.46
N TYR A 67 19.56 2.56 -9.97
CA TYR A 67 18.83 1.57 -9.19
C TYR A 67 17.70 0.91 -10.00
N ASP A 68 17.32 1.49 -11.13
CA ASP A 68 16.32 0.94 -12.02
C ASP A 68 16.97 -0.14 -12.92
N TRP A 69 16.22 -1.21 -13.20
CA TRP A 69 16.62 -2.15 -14.25
C TRP A 69 16.59 -1.47 -15.63
N ASN A 70 17.67 -1.64 -16.39
CA ASN A 70 17.86 -0.95 -17.68
C ASN A 70 16.90 -1.42 -18.78
N SER A 71 16.19 -2.53 -18.56
CA SER A 71 15.26 -3.15 -19.50
C SER A 71 14.02 -3.63 -18.76
N PHE A 72 12.89 -3.67 -19.47
CA PHE A 72 11.68 -4.34 -18.98
C PHE A 72 11.83 -5.87 -18.99
N GLU A 73 12.78 -6.42 -19.77
CA GLU A 73 13.19 -7.81 -19.67
C GLU A 73 14.33 -7.94 -18.65
N ILE A 74 14.01 -8.49 -17.49
CA ILE A 74 14.94 -8.70 -16.38
C ILE A 74 15.46 -10.14 -16.45
N PRO A 75 16.77 -10.36 -16.69
CA PRO A 75 17.32 -11.70 -16.68
C PRO A 75 17.34 -12.26 -15.26
N PHE A 76 17.03 -13.55 -15.12
CA PHE A 76 17.16 -14.26 -13.85
C PHE A 76 17.84 -15.62 -14.01
N GLN A 77 18.32 -16.15 -12.89
CA GLN A 77 18.92 -17.47 -12.76
C GLN A 77 18.38 -18.16 -11.51
N ILE A 78 18.29 -19.49 -11.53
CA ILE A 78 17.94 -20.30 -10.35
C ILE A 78 19.11 -21.22 -10.04
N TRP A 79 19.66 -21.11 -8.84
CA TRP A 79 20.78 -21.91 -8.36
C TRP A 79 20.32 -22.82 -7.21
N GLY A 80 20.37 -24.12 -7.45
CA GLY A 80 19.91 -25.14 -6.52
C GLY A 80 18.40 -25.41 -6.60
N GLY A 81 17.94 -26.25 -5.68
CA GLY A 81 16.54 -26.67 -5.55
C GLY A 81 16.08 -27.70 -6.57
N ASP A 82 15.03 -28.42 -6.19
CA ASP A 82 14.35 -29.39 -7.03
C ASP A 82 13.40 -28.70 -8.04
N PHE A 83 12.69 -29.50 -8.83
CA PHE A 83 11.70 -28.99 -9.78
C PHE A 83 10.59 -28.18 -9.10
N ASN A 84 10.21 -28.53 -7.87
CA ASN A 84 9.17 -27.82 -7.13
C ASN A 84 9.62 -26.42 -6.72
N PHE A 85 10.85 -26.30 -6.21
CA PHE A 85 11.47 -25.01 -5.90
C PHE A 85 11.58 -24.13 -7.14
N GLN A 86 12.10 -24.66 -8.25
CA GLN A 86 12.21 -23.87 -9.48
C GLN A 86 10.84 -23.36 -9.96
N ASN A 87 9.79 -24.19 -9.85
CA ASN A 87 8.44 -23.76 -10.17
C ASN A 87 7.88 -22.74 -9.18
N LEU A 88 8.23 -22.83 -7.89
CA LEU A 88 7.87 -21.83 -6.90
C LEU A 88 8.46 -20.46 -7.26
N ILE A 89 9.75 -20.41 -7.63
CA ILE A 89 10.38 -19.17 -8.12
C ILE A 89 9.61 -18.62 -9.33
N ARG A 90 9.33 -19.48 -10.33
CA ARG A 90 8.60 -19.09 -11.54
C ARG A 90 7.18 -18.60 -11.29
N ARG A 91 6.49 -19.09 -10.26
CA ARG A 91 5.17 -18.58 -9.87
C ARG A 91 5.27 -17.23 -9.15
N GLY A 92 6.25 -17.06 -8.26
CA GLY A 92 6.46 -15.80 -7.55
C GLY A 92 6.78 -14.63 -8.49
N ILE A 93 7.69 -14.84 -9.45
CA ILE A 93 7.99 -13.81 -10.48
C ILE A 93 6.79 -13.53 -11.38
N ARG A 94 5.93 -14.54 -11.65
CA ARG A 94 4.74 -14.39 -12.48
C ARG A 94 3.74 -13.41 -11.87
N MET A 95 3.68 -13.27 -10.54
CA MET A 95 2.84 -12.26 -9.89
C MET A 95 3.15 -10.83 -10.40
N TRP A 96 4.43 -10.54 -10.67
CA TRP A 96 4.87 -9.28 -11.28
C TRP A 96 4.56 -9.23 -12.78
N GLU A 97 4.79 -10.32 -13.52
CA GLU A 97 4.51 -10.37 -14.97
C GLU A 97 3.02 -10.20 -15.29
N GLU A 98 2.14 -10.78 -14.48
CA GLU A 98 0.67 -10.68 -14.64
C GLU A 98 0.15 -9.27 -14.34
N SER A 99 0.89 -8.51 -13.55
CA SER A 99 0.48 -7.18 -13.08
C SER A 99 1.22 -6.03 -13.76
N THR A 100 2.29 -6.33 -14.50
CA THR A 100 3.17 -5.31 -15.07
C THR A 100 3.66 -5.64 -16.48
N CYS A 101 4.34 -4.68 -17.13
CA CYS A 101 5.02 -4.95 -18.39
C CYS A 101 6.36 -5.70 -18.23
N LEU A 102 6.83 -5.91 -16.99
CA LEU A 102 8.11 -6.58 -16.76
C LEU A 102 8.04 -8.04 -17.20
N ARG A 103 9.15 -8.55 -17.73
CA ARG A 103 9.30 -9.95 -18.15
C ARG A 103 10.57 -10.51 -17.56
N PHE A 104 10.45 -11.63 -16.87
CA PHE A 104 11.59 -12.31 -16.27
C PHE A 104 12.03 -13.42 -17.21
N ARG A 105 13.28 -13.35 -17.66
CA ARG A 105 13.84 -14.31 -18.64
C ARG A 105 14.97 -15.10 -18.02
N GLU A 106 14.83 -16.41 -17.98
CA GLU A 106 15.89 -17.28 -17.47
C GLU A 106 17.09 -17.20 -18.42
N ASN A 107 18.24 -16.73 -17.91
CA ASN A 107 19.45 -16.56 -18.71
C ASN A 107 20.72 -16.82 -17.89
N MET A 108 21.27 -18.02 -18.05
CA MET A 108 22.48 -18.47 -17.37
C MET A 108 23.77 -17.73 -17.81
N GLN A 109 23.74 -16.99 -18.92
CA GLN A 109 24.88 -16.23 -19.44
C GLN A 109 24.83 -14.75 -19.08
N ALA A 110 23.70 -14.26 -18.56
CA ALA A 110 23.55 -12.87 -18.15
C ALA A 110 24.51 -12.56 -17.00
N ARG A 111 25.32 -11.52 -17.16
CA ARG A 111 26.27 -11.05 -16.14
C ARG A 111 25.66 -10.10 -15.13
N ASP A 112 24.51 -9.53 -15.46
CA ASP A 112 23.74 -8.60 -14.64
C ASP A 112 22.32 -9.14 -14.56
N ALA A 113 21.98 -9.82 -13.46
CA ALA A 113 20.78 -10.63 -13.32
C ALA A 113 20.41 -10.88 -11.86
N ILE A 114 19.13 -11.14 -11.62
CA ILE A 114 18.65 -11.66 -10.34
C ILE A 114 19.00 -13.13 -10.26
N ARG A 115 19.57 -13.58 -9.14
CA ARG A 115 19.92 -14.98 -8.91
C ARG A 115 19.21 -15.51 -7.68
N TYR A 116 18.25 -16.40 -7.88
CA TYR A 116 17.52 -17.04 -6.79
C TYR A 116 18.34 -18.24 -6.30
N VAL A 117 18.69 -18.22 -5.02
CA VAL A 117 19.54 -19.24 -4.38
C VAL A 117 18.72 -19.93 -3.29
N LEU A 118 18.64 -21.26 -3.36
CA LEU A 118 18.05 -22.05 -2.27
C LEU A 118 19.08 -22.22 -1.15
N GLU A 119 18.70 -21.85 0.06
CA GLU A 119 19.46 -22.13 1.29
C GLU A 119 18.61 -22.90 2.30
N ASN A 120 19.27 -23.61 3.21
CA ASN A 120 18.56 -24.28 4.31
C ASN A 120 18.30 -23.28 5.44
N GLY A 121 17.07 -23.26 5.95
CA GLY A 121 16.66 -22.41 7.08
C GLY A 121 15.44 -21.56 6.78
N ASP A 122 15.18 -20.59 7.66
CA ASP A 122 13.98 -19.74 7.71
C ASP A 122 14.19 -18.34 7.14
N SER A 123 15.39 -18.04 6.65
CA SER A 123 15.77 -16.72 6.19
C SER A 123 15.52 -16.56 4.69
N CYS A 124 14.71 -15.58 4.33
CA CYS A 124 14.49 -15.13 2.96
C CYS A 124 14.83 -13.63 2.90
N PHE A 125 15.74 -13.23 2.01
CA PHE A 125 16.17 -11.85 1.89
C PHE A 125 16.91 -11.57 0.58
N THR A 126 17.04 -10.29 0.25
CA THR A 126 18.07 -9.77 -0.66
C THR A 126 18.83 -8.63 0.00
N GLU A 127 20.13 -8.55 -0.26
CA GLU A 127 20.99 -7.52 0.32
C GLU A 127 20.72 -6.12 -0.26
N TYR A 128 20.23 -6.06 -1.50
CA TYR A 128 20.13 -4.80 -2.26
C TYR A 128 18.69 -4.43 -2.59
N ILE A 129 18.40 -3.13 -2.42
CA ILE A 129 17.14 -2.54 -2.86
C ILE A 129 17.34 -1.87 -4.23
N GLY A 130 16.59 -2.32 -5.22
CA GLY A 130 16.78 -1.98 -6.63
C GLY A 130 17.90 -2.80 -7.26
N ARG A 131 18.24 -2.47 -8.50
CA ARG A 131 19.34 -3.07 -9.24
C ARG A 131 20.68 -2.64 -8.64
N ASN A 132 21.48 -3.63 -8.20
CA ASN A 132 22.85 -3.42 -7.76
C ASN A 132 23.88 -3.45 -8.92
N GLY A 133 23.53 -4.15 -10.01
CA GLY A 133 24.48 -4.51 -11.06
C GLY A 133 25.19 -5.83 -10.75
N GLY A 134 25.48 -6.62 -11.78
CA GLY A 134 26.10 -7.93 -11.58
C GLY A 134 25.06 -9.00 -11.19
N HIS A 135 25.52 -10.10 -10.61
CA HIS A 135 24.60 -11.06 -9.99
C HIS A 135 24.12 -10.50 -8.65
N GLN A 136 22.81 -10.31 -8.51
CA GLN A 136 22.16 -9.91 -7.27
C GLN A 136 21.41 -11.11 -6.70
N ASP A 137 21.86 -11.58 -5.55
CA ASP A 137 21.29 -12.76 -4.90
C ASP A 137 20.00 -12.44 -4.18
N ILE A 138 19.03 -13.32 -4.39
CA ILE A 138 17.82 -13.45 -3.58
C ILE A 138 17.91 -14.82 -2.91
N ILE A 139 18.11 -14.82 -1.60
CA ILE A 139 18.16 -16.03 -0.79
C ILE A 139 16.74 -16.43 -0.45
N ILE A 140 16.39 -17.68 -0.75
CA ILE A 140 15.11 -18.28 -0.38
C ILE A 140 15.40 -19.48 0.52
N GLY A 141 15.18 -19.31 1.82
CA GLY A 141 15.28 -20.37 2.81
C GLY A 141 14.22 -21.45 2.62
N SER A 142 14.58 -22.71 2.86
CA SER A 142 13.69 -23.88 2.74
C SER A 142 12.41 -23.78 3.58
N GLU A 143 12.41 -23.05 4.69
CA GLU A 143 11.27 -22.91 5.60
C GLU A 143 10.40 -21.67 5.30
N CYS A 144 10.88 -20.76 4.45
CA CYS A 144 10.16 -19.56 3.99
C CYS A 144 9.86 -19.58 2.48
N ALA A 145 10.10 -20.71 1.81
CA ALA A 145 9.94 -20.90 0.37
C ALA A 145 8.47 -20.92 -0.05
N GLU A 146 7.87 -19.72 -0.11
CA GLU A 146 6.49 -19.49 -0.51
C GLU A 146 6.42 -18.55 -1.73
N GLU A 147 5.36 -18.68 -2.52
CA GLU A 147 5.19 -17.91 -3.76
C GLU A 147 5.20 -16.40 -3.54
N TYR A 148 4.50 -15.93 -2.51
CA TYR A 148 4.46 -14.51 -2.16
C TYR A 148 5.79 -13.98 -1.62
N VAL A 149 6.59 -14.82 -0.98
CA VAL A 149 7.92 -14.45 -0.46
C VAL A 149 8.87 -14.20 -1.62
N VAL A 150 8.86 -15.07 -2.63
CA VAL A 150 9.61 -14.82 -3.87
C VAL A 150 9.19 -13.49 -4.50
N ALA A 151 7.88 -13.21 -4.57
CA ALA A 151 7.38 -11.94 -5.12
C ALA A 151 7.82 -10.74 -4.27
N HIS A 152 7.83 -10.87 -2.93
CA HIS A 152 8.28 -9.85 -1.99
C HIS A 152 9.77 -9.52 -2.19
N GLU A 153 10.64 -10.54 -2.18
CA GLU A 153 12.07 -10.35 -2.39
C GLU A 153 12.39 -9.81 -3.79
N THR A 154 11.62 -10.25 -4.80
CA THR A 154 11.69 -9.67 -6.14
C THR A 154 11.30 -8.20 -6.12
N GLY A 155 10.30 -7.81 -5.31
CA GLY A 155 9.92 -6.43 -5.07
C GLY A 155 11.08 -5.58 -4.54
N HIS A 156 11.87 -6.11 -3.60
CA HIS A 156 13.10 -5.45 -3.14
C HIS A 156 14.08 -5.23 -4.29
N ALA A 157 14.34 -6.24 -5.11
CA ALA A 157 15.21 -6.12 -6.29
C ALA A 157 14.67 -5.13 -7.35
N LEU A 158 13.35 -4.90 -7.40
CA LEU A 158 12.72 -3.87 -8.24
C LEU A 158 12.78 -2.46 -7.64
N GLY A 159 13.12 -2.33 -6.36
CA GLY A 159 13.36 -1.06 -5.68
C GLY A 159 12.47 -0.77 -4.47
N PHE A 160 11.59 -1.69 -4.06
CA PHE A 160 10.74 -1.47 -2.89
C PHE A 160 11.52 -1.50 -1.59
N TRP A 161 11.30 -0.51 -0.74
CA TRP A 161 11.50 -0.64 0.69
C TRP A 161 10.25 -1.23 1.33
N HIS A 162 10.37 -1.73 2.55
CA HIS A 162 9.17 -2.12 3.29
C HIS A 162 8.27 -0.91 3.56
N THR A 163 6.96 -1.13 3.49
CA THR A 163 5.96 -0.08 3.69
C THR A 163 6.06 0.55 5.09
N HIS A 164 6.36 -0.27 6.12
CA HIS A 164 6.57 0.22 7.49
C HIS A 164 7.89 0.98 7.66
N GLN A 165 8.76 1.09 6.66
CA GLN A 165 9.98 1.90 6.70
C GLN A 165 9.78 3.28 6.05
N ARG A 166 8.58 3.57 5.55
CA ARG A 166 8.28 4.87 4.93
C ARG A 166 8.48 6.04 5.90
N PRO A 167 8.90 7.23 5.42
CA PRO A 167 9.10 8.40 6.27
C PRO A 167 7.80 8.96 6.87
N ASP A 168 6.64 8.68 6.27
CA ASP A 168 5.32 9.09 6.78
C ASP A 168 4.64 8.04 7.65
N ARG A 169 5.27 6.88 7.90
CA ARG A 169 4.66 5.73 8.58
C ARG A 169 4.03 6.07 9.93
N ASP A 170 4.60 7.00 10.69
CA ASP A 170 4.18 7.27 12.09
C ASP A 170 2.78 7.90 12.16
N ARG A 171 2.24 8.33 11.00
CA ARG A 171 0.84 8.74 10.83
C ARG A 171 -0.14 7.57 10.76
N TYR A 172 0.35 6.37 10.45
CA TYR A 172 -0.43 5.18 10.12
C TYR A 172 -0.16 4.03 11.09
N ILE A 173 1.07 3.90 11.58
CA ILE A 173 1.48 2.84 12.52
C ILE A 173 2.26 3.41 13.70
N SER A 174 2.44 2.60 14.73
CA SER A 174 3.34 2.83 15.85
C SER A 174 4.21 1.59 16.03
N ILE A 175 5.50 1.77 16.29
CA ILE A 175 6.39 0.66 16.64
C ILE A 175 6.43 0.51 18.16
N ASN A 176 6.11 -0.67 18.67
CA ASN A 176 6.30 -1.01 20.07
C ASN A 176 7.69 -1.62 20.27
N TRP A 177 8.69 -0.77 20.47
CA TRP A 177 10.09 -1.15 20.61
C TRP A 177 10.36 -2.16 21.74
N LYS A 178 9.53 -2.19 22.80
CA LYS A 178 9.67 -3.16 23.89
C LYS A 178 9.40 -4.60 23.46
N ASN A 179 8.66 -4.78 22.37
CA ASN A 179 8.29 -6.08 21.84
C ASN A 179 9.23 -6.50 20.70
N VAL A 180 10.06 -5.59 20.18
CA VAL A 180 10.99 -5.86 19.06
C VAL A 180 12.24 -6.54 19.61
N MET A 181 12.70 -7.61 18.95
CA MET A 181 14.00 -8.22 19.25
C MET A 181 15.13 -7.21 19.04
N ASP A 182 16.08 -7.16 19.97
CA ASP A 182 17.14 -6.12 19.99
C ASP A 182 17.93 -6.11 18.67
N GLU A 183 18.27 -7.29 18.15
CA GLU A 183 18.96 -7.50 16.87
C GLU A 183 18.17 -7.02 15.64
N ALA A 184 16.84 -6.93 15.73
CA ALA A 184 15.97 -6.52 14.63
C ALA A 184 15.68 -5.02 14.62
N THR A 185 16.14 -4.25 15.62
CA THR A 185 15.83 -2.81 15.77
C THR A 185 16.13 -2.00 14.51
N ALA A 186 17.21 -2.32 13.80
CA ALA A 186 17.59 -1.65 12.55
C ALA A 186 16.56 -1.84 11.43
N SER A 187 15.92 -3.02 11.34
CA SER A 187 14.89 -3.36 10.35
C SER A 187 13.61 -2.52 10.52
N PHE A 188 13.40 -1.94 11.70
CA PHE A 188 12.29 -1.02 11.97
C PHE A 188 12.67 0.44 11.79
N MET A 189 13.89 0.81 11.39
CA MET A 189 14.23 2.22 11.17
C MET A 189 13.65 2.73 9.84
N PRO A 190 13.19 4.00 9.75
CA PRO A 190 12.72 4.56 8.49
C PRO A 190 13.86 4.60 7.47
N PHE A 191 13.60 4.25 6.22
CA PHE A 191 14.65 4.17 5.20
C PHE A 191 15.29 5.54 4.94
N ARG A 192 14.59 6.66 5.18
CA ARG A 192 15.19 8.00 5.03
C ARG A 192 16.37 8.21 5.98
N SER A 193 16.31 7.66 7.19
CA SER A 193 17.44 7.69 8.13
C SER A 193 18.64 6.96 7.53
N MET A 194 18.38 5.86 6.81
CA MET A 194 19.37 5.07 6.08
C MET A 194 19.92 5.82 4.85
N LEU A 195 19.05 6.31 3.95
CA LEU A 195 19.44 7.07 2.76
C LEU A 195 20.20 8.35 3.11
N GLN A 196 19.83 9.03 4.19
CA GLN A 196 20.54 10.22 4.66
C GLN A 196 21.91 9.89 5.21
N ALA A 197 22.06 8.76 5.92
CA ALA A 197 23.36 8.24 6.36
C ALA A 197 24.27 7.88 5.18
N PHE A 198 23.70 7.36 4.08
CA PHE A 198 24.44 6.94 2.88
C PHE A 198 24.47 7.98 1.73
N GLY A 199 23.95 9.20 1.95
CA GLY A 199 23.96 10.28 0.94
C GLY A 199 23.07 10.07 -0.29
N ILE A 200 22.14 9.11 -0.26
CA ILE A 200 21.30 8.72 -1.40
C ILE A 200 20.10 9.69 -1.51
N ARG A 201 20.02 10.42 -2.63
CA ARG A 201 18.99 11.45 -2.89
C ARG A 201 17.86 11.03 -3.83
N GLN A 202 17.90 9.80 -4.35
CA GLN A 202 17.05 9.36 -5.46
C GLN A 202 15.92 8.46 -4.96
N VAL A 203 14.76 9.08 -4.69
CA VAL A 203 13.55 8.35 -4.31
C VAL A 203 12.44 8.81 -5.25
N SER A 204 11.63 7.88 -5.75
CA SER A 204 10.62 8.14 -6.78
C SER A 204 9.79 9.39 -6.47
N PRO A 205 9.57 10.30 -7.44
CA PRO A 205 8.72 11.47 -7.24
C PRO A 205 7.25 11.11 -7.02
N ARG A 206 6.87 9.85 -7.27
CA ARG A 206 5.50 9.35 -7.27
C ARG A 206 4.98 9.20 -5.84
N ARG A 207 3.78 9.74 -5.61
CA ARG A 207 3.14 9.78 -4.29
C ARG A 207 2.07 8.70 -4.25
N VAL A 208 2.34 7.63 -3.51
CA VAL A 208 1.37 6.57 -3.26
C VAL A 208 0.89 6.69 -1.81
N PRO A 209 -0.43 6.59 -1.56
CA PRO A 209 -0.93 6.59 -0.19
C PRO A 209 -0.34 5.39 0.59
N TYR A 210 -0.40 5.44 1.92
CA TYR A 210 0.07 4.33 2.75
C TYR A 210 -0.95 3.19 2.66
N ASP A 211 -0.53 2.05 2.14
CA ASP A 211 -1.38 0.87 1.99
C ASP A 211 -0.98 -0.20 3.02
N TYR A 212 -1.84 -0.45 4.01
CA TYR A 212 -1.61 -1.51 4.99
C TYR A 212 -1.57 -2.90 4.35
N GLY A 213 -2.19 -3.06 3.17
CA GLY A 213 -2.24 -4.31 2.43
C GLY A 213 -1.20 -4.42 1.33
N SER A 214 -0.15 -3.60 1.33
CA SER A 214 0.99 -3.81 0.43
C SER A 214 1.65 -5.17 0.71
N LEU A 215 2.09 -5.84 -0.36
CA LEU A 215 2.94 -7.03 -0.28
C LEU A 215 4.24 -6.73 0.48
N MET A 216 4.69 -5.46 0.47
CA MET A 216 5.92 -5.01 1.12
C MET A 216 5.73 -4.61 2.59
N HIS A 217 4.53 -4.80 3.17
CA HIS A 217 4.26 -4.44 4.55
C HIS A 217 4.44 -5.63 5.49
N TYR A 218 5.29 -5.50 6.51
CA TYR A 218 5.41 -6.50 7.59
C TYR A 218 4.09 -6.79 8.31
N HIS A 219 3.89 -8.03 8.75
CA HIS A 219 2.80 -8.34 9.66
C HIS A 219 3.01 -7.74 11.05
N ALA A 220 1.93 -7.66 11.84
CA ALA A 220 1.88 -6.97 13.13
C ALA A 220 2.86 -7.50 14.20
N VAL A 221 3.30 -8.76 14.11
CA VAL A 221 4.21 -9.43 15.07
C VAL A 221 5.61 -9.66 14.51
N ALA A 222 5.99 -8.96 13.45
CA ALA A 222 7.31 -9.12 12.83
C ALA A 222 8.41 -8.89 13.85
N HIS A 223 9.37 -9.82 13.89
CA HIS A 223 10.51 -9.80 14.83
C HIS A 223 10.12 -9.55 16.30
N ALA A 224 9.00 -10.13 16.74
CA ALA A 224 8.57 -10.00 18.12
C ALA A 224 9.38 -10.92 19.04
N VAL A 225 9.77 -10.42 20.23
CA VAL A 225 10.38 -11.23 21.30
C VAL A 225 9.46 -12.38 21.71
N LYS A 226 8.15 -12.15 21.68
CA LYS A 226 7.11 -13.17 21.88
C LYS A 226 6.20 -13.18 20.67
N VAL A 227 5.93 -14.36 20.13
CA VAL A 227 5.18 -14.55 18.87
C VAL A 227 3.77 -13.93 18.89
N SER A 228 3.20 -13.70 20.08
CA SER A 228 1.88 -13.07 20.27
C SER A 228 1.90 -11.54 20.34
N ASP A 229 3.06 -10.93 20.47
CA ASP A 229 3.19 -9.54 20.88
C ASP A 229 3.33 -8.63 19.66
N PHE A 230 2.45 -7.63 19.54
CA PHE A 230 2.50 -6.69 18.42
C PHE A 230 3.75 -5.80 18.50
N THR A 231 4.58 -5.85 17.47
CA THR A 231 5.69 -4.91 17.23
C THR A 231 5.23 -3.73 16.39
N ILE A 232 4.30 -3.95 15.46
CA ILE A 232 3.70 -2.90 14.62
C ILE A 232 2.21 -2.79 14.95
N VAL A 233 1.80 -1.63 15.44
CA VAL A 233 0.40 -1.34 15.82
C VAL A 233 -0.18 -0.27 14.89
N PRO A 234 -1.18 -0.60 14.05
CA PRO A 234 -1.82 0.40 13.21
C PRO A 234 -2.64 1.38 14.06
N LYS A 235 -2.67 2.65 13.66
CA LYS A 235 -3.49 3.69 14.32
C LYS A 235 -4.98 3.37 14.18
N GLU A 236 -5.37 2.76 13.07
CA GLU A 236 -6.70 2.16 12.89
C GLU A 236 -6.61 0.65 13.14
N LEU A 237 -6.93 0.19 14.36
CA LEU A 237 -6.76 -1.21 14.79
C LEU A 237 -7.41 -2.25 13.88
N LYS A 238 -8.47 -1.88 13.14
CA LYS A 238 -9.14 -2.75 12.16
C LYS A 238 -8.20 -3.28 11.06
N TYR A 239 -7.08 -2.59 10.80
CA TYR A 239 -6.10 -2.97 9.79
C TYR A 239 -5.01 -3.94 10.31
N VAL A 240 -5.05 -4.34 11.58
CA VAL A 240 -4.00 -5.19 12.19
C VAL A 240 -3.79 -6.50 11.42
N THR A 241 -4.86 -7.11 10.93
CA THR A 241 -4.83 -8.35 10.14
C THR A 241 -4.74 -8.11 8.63
N THR A 242 -4.81 -6.85 8.16
CA THR A 242 -4.53 -6.51 6.75
C THR A 242 -3.03 -6.57 6.44
N MET A 243 -2.20 -6.18 7.41
CA MET A 243 -0.75 -6.13 7.26
C MET A 243 -0.13 -7.54 7.16
N GLY A 244 0.93 -7.67 6.35
CA GLY A 244 1.61 -8.93 6.09
C GLY A 244 0.90 -9.84 5.10
N THR A 245 0.20 -9.26 4.12
CA THR A 245 -0.53 -10.04 3.13
C THR A 245 0.38 -10.76 2.14
N GLU A 246 -0.08 -11.92 1.69
CA GLU A 246 0.54 -12.72 0.63
C GLU A 246 0.13 -12.27 -0.79
N LYS A 247 -0.80 -11.30 -0.90
CA LYS A 247 -1.35 -10.84 -2.17
C LYS A 247 -0.75 -9.51 -2.59
N MET A 248 -0.34 -9.41 -3.85
CA MET A 248 0.11 -8.15 -4.45
C MET A 248 -1.00 -7.10 -4.44
N ALA A 249 -0.75 -5.94 -3.84
CA ALA A 249 -1.71 -4.85 -3.83
C ALA A 249 -1.76 -4.16 -5.20
N PHE A 250 -2.91 -3.55 -5.50
CA PHE A 250 -3.08 -2.74 -6.71
C PHE A 250 -2.03 -1.62 -6.81
N LEU A 251 -1.69 -1.01 -5.66
CA LEU A 251 -0.74 0.09 -5.60
C LEU A 251 0.72 -0.37 -5.77
N ASP A 252 1.07 -1.58 -5.35
CA ASP A 252 2.40 -2.15 -5.57
C ASP A 252 2.69 -2.26 -7.08
N ALA A 253 1.79 -2.93 -7.81
CA ALA A 253 1.86 -3.05 -9.27
C ALA A 253 1.82 -1.68 -9.95
N LYS A 254 0.98 -0.77 -9.45
CA LYS A 254 0.88 0.58 -10.02
C LYS A 254 2.21 1.32 -9.98
N VAL A 255 2.93 1.27 -8.85
CA VAL A 255 4.22 1.97 -8.73
C VAL A 255 5.24 1.45 -9.74
N ILE A 256 5.32 0.14 -9.92
CA ILE A 256 6.22 -0.47 -10.90
C ILE A 256 5.82 -0.12 -12.33
N ASN A 257 4.54 -0.19 -12.67
CA ASN A 257 4.05 0.20 -14.00
C ASN A 257 4.32 1.66 -14.33
N ASP A 258 4.14 2.51 -13.34
CA ASP A 258 4.44 3.91 -13.43
C ASP A 258 5.95 4.14 -13.71
N ILE A 259 6.87 3.36 -13.11
CA ILE A 259 8.32 3.49 -13.30
C ILE A 259 8.78 2.86 -14.62
N TYR A 260 8.47 1.58 -14.85
CA TYR A 260 9.02 0.76 -15.93
C TYR A 260 8.16 0.71 -17.18
N CYS A 261 6.86 1.00 -17.07
CA CYS A 261 5.89 0.81 -18.15
C CYS A 261 5.23 2.10 -18.67
N PRO A 262 5.83 3.31 -18.59
CA PRO A 262 5.13 4.55 -18.96
C PRO A 262 4.68 4.59 -20.43
N ASN A 263 5.38 3.85 -21.30
CA ASN A 263 5.12 3.80 -22.74
C ASN A 263 4.56 2.44 -23.21
N ALA A 264 4.23 1.52 -22.31
CA ALA A 264 3.76 0.18 -22.68
C ALA A 264 2.50 0.21 -23.58
N CYS A 265 1.65 1.23 -23.37
CA CYS A 265 0.44 1.47 -24.17
C CYS A 265 0.52 2.71 -25.08
N ALA A 266 1.71 3.28 -25.29
CA ALA A 266 1.87 4.42 -26.17
C ALA A 266 1.47 4.07 -27.62
N GLY A 267 0.67 4.93 -28.26
CA GLY A 267 0.19 4.73 -29.63
C GLY A 267 -0.88 3.64 -29.80
N ARG A 268 -1.39 3.07 -28.69
CA ARG A 268 -2.49 2.09 -28.69
C ARG A 268 -3.82 2.76 -28.29
N THR A 269 -4.88 1.95 -28.17
CA THR A 269 -6.22 2.38 -27.73
C THR A 269 -6.16 3.22 -26.46
N ASN A 270 -6.76 4.40 -26.50
CA ASN A 270 -6.84 5.30 -25.36
C ASN A 270 -8.07 4.94 -24.50
N VAL A 271 -7.93 3.91 -23.67
CA VAL A 271 -8.97 3.55 -22.70
C VAL A 271 -8.96 4.53 -21.54
N ARG A 272 -10.11 5.15 -21.25
CA ARG A 272 -10.26 6.07 -20.12
C ARG A 272 -10.59 5.27 -18.86
N CYS A 273 -9.61 5.09 -17.98
CA CYS A 273 -9.82 4.38 -16.73
C CYS A 273 -10.42 5.28 -15.64
N LEU A 274 -11.41 4.75 -14.93
CA LEU A 274 -12.08 5.38 -13.79
C LEU A 274 -11.53 4.87 -12.46
N ALA A 275 -11.99 5.48 -11.36
CA ALA A 275 -11.70 5.04 -9.99
C ALA A 275 -10.18 4.91 -9.67
N GLY A 276 -9.34 5.65 -10.38
CA GLY A 276 -7.89 5.59 -10.23
C GLY A 276 -7.22 4.35 -10.84
N GLY A 277 -7.93 3.61 -11.69
CA GLY A 277 -7.39 2.61 -12.60
C GLY A 277 -6.44 3.21 -13.64
N TYR A 278 -5.74 2.35 -14.36
CA TYR A 278 -4.82 2.73 -15.44
C TYR A 278 -4.81 1.66 -16.53
N ALA A 279 -4.37 2.00 -17.75
CA ALA A 279 -4.33 1.05 -18.86
C ALA A 279 -3.48 -0.17 -18.49
N ASP A 280 -4.01 -1.38 -18.71
CA ASP A 280 -3.27 -2.59 -18.39
C ASP A 280 -2.09 -2.74 -19.36
N PRO A 281 -0.83 -2.80 -18.87
CA PRO A 281 0.35 -2.92 -19.72
C PRO A 281 0.39 -4.22 -20.53
N ASN A 282 -0.32 -5.27 -20.09
CA ASN A 282 -0.44 -6.55 -20.78
C ASN A 282 -1.58 -6.55 -21.80
N ASN A 283 -2.57 -5.68 -21.64
CA ASN A 283 -3.68 -5.51 -22.57
C ASN A 283 -4.20 -4.06 -22.57
N CYS A 284 -3.67 -3.24 -23.46
CA CYS A 284 -4.00 -1.81 -23.54
C CYS A 284 -5.45 -1.48 -23.94
N ALA A 285 -6.28 -2.49 -24.24
CA ALA A 285 -7.70 -2.30 -24.49
C ALA A 285 -8.56 -2.30 -23.21
N VAL A 286 -8.00 -2.70 -22.07
CA VAL A 286 -8.69 -2.80 -20.77
C VAL A 286 -7.89 -2.09 -19.68
N CYS A 287 -8.58 -1.60 -18.66
CA CYS A 287 -7.97 -1.01 -17.49
C CYS A 287 -7.62 -2.06 -16.44
N ARG A 288 -6.46 -1.88 -15.81
CA ARG A 288 -6.16 -2.48 -14.51
C ARG A 288 -6.97 -1.76 -13.44
N CYS A 289 -7.87 -2.48 -12.79
CA CYS A 289 -8.81 -1.91 -11.83
C CYS A 289 -8.40 -2.18 -10.38
N PRO A 290 -8.68 -1.25 -9.44
CA PRO A 290 -8.67 -1.56 -8.02
C PRO A 290 -9.57 -2.76 -7.71
N GLU A 291 -9.15 -3.60 -6.78
CA GLU A 291 -9.92 -4.79 -6.41
C GLU A 291 -11.35 -4.44 -5.97
N GLY A 292 -12.33 -5.21 -6.44
CA GLY A 292 -13.76 -4.94 -6.31
C GLY A 292 -14.35 -4.16 -7.49
N LEU A 293 -13.54 -3.60 -8.39
CA LEU A 293 -13.98 -3.00 -9.64
C LEU A 293 -13.50 -3.80 -10.85
N GLY A 294 -14.21 -3.68 -11.97
CA GLY A 294 -13.88 -4.37 -13.21
C GLY A 294 -14.53 -3.72 -14.43
N GLY A 295 -14.63 -4.51 -15.51
CA GLY A 295 -15.02 -4.02 -16.83
C GLY A 295 -13.85 -3.39 -17.58
N VAL A 296 -14.14 -2.79 -18.73
CA VAL A 296 -13.12 -2.20 -19.61
C VAL A 296 -12.46 -0.98 -18.96
N ASP A 297 -13.21 -0.20 -18.19
CA ASP A 297 -12.84 1.12 -17.68
C ASP A 297 -12.89 1.25 -16.15
N CYS A 298 -13.11 0.14 -15.42
CA CYS A 298 -13.30 0.11 -13.96
C CYS A 298 -14.59 0.77 -13.45
N SER A 299 -15.62 0.93 -14.29
CA SER A 299 -16.92 1.50 -13.90
C SER A 299 -17.83 0.52 -13.14
N ILE A 300 -17.71 -0.77 -13.46
CA ILE A 300 -18.61 -1.81 -12.94
C ILE A 300 -17.99 -2.58 -11.79
N LEU A 301 -18.83 -3.26 -11.03
CA LEU A 301 -18.42 -4.22 -10.01
C LEU A 301 -17.62 -5.36 -10.66
N GLN A 302 -16.55 -5.79 -10.00
CA GLN A 302 -15.76 -6.94 -10.46
C GLN A 302 -16.63 -8.19 -10.59
N ALA A 303 -16.55 -8.87 -11.74
CA ALA A 303 -17.38 -10.02 -12.02
C ALA A 303 -17.01 -11.23 -11.14
N SER A 304 -18.02 -11.88 -10.57
CA SER A 304 -17.87 -13.13 -9.81
C SER A 304 -19.16 -13.95 -9.84
N PRO A 305 -19.09 -15.28 -9.60
CA PRO A 305 -20.29 -16.15 -9.53
C PRO A 305 -21.28 -15.84 -8.39
N CYS A 306 -20.89 -14.97 -7.48
CA CYS A 306 -21.64 -14.53 -6.29
C CYS A 306 -21.27 -13.08 -6.02
N GLY A 307 -22.17 -12.32 -5.44
CA GLY A 307 -21.96 -10.88 -5.33
C GLY A 307 -23.11 -10.09 -5.91
N GLY A 308 -22.98 -8.77 -5.88
CA GLY A 308 -23.94 -7.88 -6.52
C GLY A 308 -23.95 -6.48 -5.94
N GLU A 309 -24.74 -5.63 -6.56
CA GLU A 309 -24.97 -4.28 -6.11
C GLU A 309 -26.14 -4.23 -5.14
N LEU A 310 -25.93 -3.60 -3.99
CA LEU A 310 -26.94 -3.42 -2.96
C LEU A 310 -27.14 -1.93 -2.68
N ARG A 311 -28.37 -1.53 -2.35
CA ARG A 311 -28.69 -0.16 -1.93
C ARG A 311 -28.91 -0.11 -0.42
N GLY A 312 -28.24 0.82 0.25
CA GLY A 312 -28.44 1.08 1.68
C GLY A 312 -29.74 1.84 1.93
N THR A 313 -30.57 1.34 2.84
CA THR A 313 -31.79 2.02 3.35
C THR A 313 -31.53 2.60 4.74
N ASP A 314 -32.47 3.37 5.30
CA ASP A 314 -32.37 3.91 6.67
C ASP A 314 -32.47 2.85 7.77
N THR A 315 -32.91 1.66 7.40
CA THR A 315 -33.04 0.50 8.28
C THR A 315 -31.83 -0.42 8.15
N TRP A 316 -31.53 -1.16 9.23
CA TRP A 316 -30.45 -2.13 9.21
C TRP A 316 -30.77 -3.30 8.28
N GLN A 317 -29.92 -3.49 7.28
CA GLN A 317 -29.91 -4.63 6.38
C GLN A 317 -28.72 -5.53 6.71
N THR A 318 -28.82 -6.81 6.35
CA THR A 318 -27.78 -7.82 6.63
C THR A 318 -27.34 -8.49 5.33
N LEU A 319 -26.04 -8.48 5.09
CA LEU A 319 -25.38 -9.25 4.04
C LEU A 319 -24.67 -10.45 4.68
N THR A 320 -24.87 -11.64 4.15
CA THR A 320 -24.21 -12.87 4.61
C THR A 320 -23.40 -13.52 3.49
N SER A 321 -22.31 -14.19 3.86
CA SER A 321 -21.52 -14.99 2.93
C SER A 321 -22.33 -16.14 2.34
N PRO A 322 -22.12 -16.50 1.05
CA PRO A 322 -22.69 -17.71 0.48
C PRO A 322 -22.14 -18.97 1.16
N ARG A 323 -22.94 -20.04 1.24
CA ARG A 323 -22.52 -21.32 1.85
C ARG A 323 -21.59 -22.10 0.92
N GLY A 324 -20.54 -22.68 1.49
CA GLY A 324 -19.82 -23.84 0.90
C GLY A 324 -19.12 -23.60 -0.44
N LYS A 325 -18.66 -22.37 -0.72
CA LYS A 325 -17.95 -22.06 -1.96
C LYS A 325 -16.57 -21.48 -1.67
N SER A 326 -15.53 -22.11 -2.19
CA SER A 326 -14.17 -21.55 -2.32
C SER A 326 -14.11 -20.52 -3.46
N ILE A 327 -15.11 -19.65 -3.55
CA ILE A 327 -15.27 -18.70 -4.65
C ILE A 327 -15.23 -17.30 -4.06
N SER A 328 -14.41 -16.44 -4.67
CA SER A 328 -14.38 -15.03 -4.30
C SER A 328 -15.65 -14.32 -4.76
N CYS A 329 -16.22 -13.49 -3.88
CA CYS A 329 -17.44 -12.74 -4.16
C CYS A 329 -17.22 -11.25 -3.94
N TYR A 330 -17.80 -10.43 -4.81
CA TYR A 330 -17.68 -8.97 -4.75
C TYR A 330 -19.06 -8.33 -4.58
N TRP A 331 -19.23 -7.44 -3.61
CA TRP A 331 -20.42 -6.61 -3.48
C TRP A 331 -20.06 -5.13 -3.48
N ARG A 332 -20.93 -4.32 -4.10
CA ARG A 332 -20.91 -2.86 -3.99
C ARG A 332 -22.18 -2.43 -3.28
N ILE A 333 -22.04 -1.82 -2.10
CA ILE A 333 -23.16 -1.27 -1.35
C ILE A 333 -23.14 0.24 -1.51
N SER A 334 -24.22 0.84 -2.02
CA SER A 334 -24.29 2.27 -2.33
C SER A 334 -25.48 2.95 -1.65
N VAL A 335 -25.31 4.22 -1.28
CA VAL A 335 -26.38 5.12 -0.83
C VAL A 335 -26.40 6.39 -1.70
N PRO A 336 -27.49 7.18 -1.68
CA PRO A 336 -27.55 8.45 -2.40
C PRO A 336 -26.36 9.36 -2.08
N GLU A 337 -25.94 10.16 -3.05
CA GLU A 337 -24.89 11.16 -2.85
C GLU A 337 -25.24 12.10 -1.68
N GLY A 338 -24.22 12.51 -0.92
CA GLY A 338 -24.39 13.28 0.32
C GLY A 338 -24.67 12.42 1.56
N SER A 339 -25.08 11.16 1.41
CA SER A 339 -25.18 10.21 2.53
C SER A 339 -23.94 9.31 2.64
N ARG A 340 -23.76 8.69 3.81
CA ARG A 340 -22.71 7.68 4.07
C ARG A 340 -23.32 6.36 4.50
N LEU A 341 -22.51 5.31 4.56
CA LEU A 341 -22.91 4.00 5.08
C LEU A 341 -22.36 3.83 6.48
N ARG A 342 -23.24 3.44 7.41
CA ARG A 342 -22.84 2.92 8.72
C ARG A 342 -22.95 1.41 8.67
N PHE A 343 -21.88 0.71 9.03
CA PHE A 343 -21.82 -0.74 8.95
C PHE A 343 -21.05 -1.36 10.11
N ARG A 344 -21.33 -2.64 10.37
CA ARG A 344 -20.65 -3.43 11.40
C ARG A 344 -20.58 -4.90 11.00
N LEU A 345 -19.39 -5.47 11.12
CA LEU A 345 -19.20 -6.91 10.98
C LEU A 345 -19.76 -7.60 12.24
N SER A 346 -20.90 -8.28 12.08
CA SER A 346 -21.68 -8.86 13.18
C SER A 346 -21.23 -10.28 13.52
N ASP A 347 -20.92 -11.08 12.50
CA ASP A 347 -20.38 -12.43 12.66
C ASP A 347 -19.31 -12.70 11.61
N GLY A 348 -18.37 -13.57 11.93
CA GLY A 348 -17.20 -13.83 11.11
C GLY A 348 -16.43 -15.02 11.66
N GLU A 349 -16.32 -16.08 10.86
CA GLU A 349 -15.52 -17.25 11.16
C GLU A 349 -14.58 -17.47 9.99
N PHE A 350 -13.29 -17.26 10.22
CA PHE A 350 -12.24 -17.47 9.25
C PHE A 350 -11.03 -18.08 9.98
N PRO A 351 -10.22 -18.90 9.29
CA PRO A 351 -8.91 -19.29 9.80
C PRO A 351 -8.08 -18.06 10.15
N CYS A 352 -7.52 -18.04 11.36
CA CYS A 352 -6.75 -16.90 11.82
C CYS A 352 -5.30 -16.99 11.32
N SER A 353 -4.87 -15.99 10.56
CA SER A 353 -3.46 -15.76 10.22
C SER A 353 -3.23 -14.26 10.00
N TYR A 354 -2.00 -13.78 10.19
CA TYR A 354 -1.62 -12.44 9.74
C TYR A 354 -1.64 -12.37 8.21
N GLY A 355 -1.91 -11.20 7.65
CA GLY A 355 -2.14 -11.03 6.20
C GLY A 355 -3.46 -11.60 5.68
N CYS A 356 -4.15 -12.42 6.49
CA CYS A 356 -5.33 -13.22 6.21
C CYS A 356 -5.27 -13.97 4.87
N GLN A 357 -5.15 -15.31 4.92
CA GLN A 357 -5.33 -16.15 3.72
C GLN A 357 -6.80 -16.31 3.32
N SER A 358 -7.72 -16.14 4.28
CA SER A 358 -9.16 -16.21 4.11
C SER A 358 -9.81 -15.07 4.86
N TYR A 359 -10.59 -14.22 4.20
CA TYR A 359 -11.06 -12.97 4.80
C TYR A 359 -12.31 -12.41 4.15
N VAL A 360 -12.92 -11.47 4.88
CA VAL A 360 -13.72 -10.39 4.30
C VAL A 360 -12.93 -9.09 4.37
N GLU A 361 -12.76 -8.44 3.22
CA GLU A 361 -12.19 -7.10 3.09
C GLU A 361 -13.32 -6.09 2.90
N ILE A 362 -13.24 -4.96 3.62
CA ILE A 362 -14.18 -3.85 3.46
C ILE A 362 -13.40 -2.59 3.07
N LYS A 363 -13.58 -2.16 1.81
CA LYS A 363 -13.10 -0.87 1.32
C LYS A 363 -14.16 0.19 1.60
N HIS A 364 -13.88 1.05 2.57
CA HIS A 364 -14.80 2.10 3.02
C HIS A 364 -14.20 3.52 2.98
N LYS A 365 -12.93 3.63 2.62
CA LYS A 365 -12.20 4.89 2.48
C LYS A 365 -12.59 5.58 1.17
N LEU A 366 -12.32 6.88 1.07
CA LEU A 366 -12.61 7.64 -0.15
C LEU A 366 -11.80 7.15 -1.35
N ASP A 367 -10.52 6.80 -1.12
CA ASP A 367 -9.63 6.25 -2.14
C ASP A 367 -9.83 4.74 -2.26
N VAL A 368 -10.58 4.31 -3.28
CA VAL A 368 -10.89 2.89 -3.53
C VAL A 368 -9.69 2.05 -3.97
N ARG A 369 -8.57 2.69 -4.34
CA ARG A 369 -7.31 2.02 -4.70
C ARG A 369 -6.65 1.35 -3.50
N LEU A 370 -6.84 1.91 -2.30
CA LEU A 370 -6.26 1.39 -1.06
C LEU A 370 -6.90 0.06 -0.67
N THR A 371 -6.10 -0.86 -0.14
CA THR A 371 -6.63 -2.09 0.45
C THR A 371 -7.55 -1.75 1.63
N GLY A 372 -8.72 -2.39 1.66
CA GLY A 372 -9.66 -2.30 2.76
C GLY A 372 -9.11 -2.98 4.02
N PHE A 373 -9.80 -2.79 5.14
CA PHE A 373 -9.44 -3.59 6.31
C PHE A 373 -9.92 -5.03 6.10
N ARG A 374 -9.07 -6.01 6.41
CA ARG A 374 -9.33 -7.44 6.25
C ARG A 374 -9.59 -8.06 7.61
N SER A 375 -10.74 -8.70 7.74
CA SER A 375 -11.12 -9.40 8.96
C SER A 375 -11.03 -10.91 8.74
N CYS A 376 -10.12 -11.56 9.46
CA CYS A 376 -10.07 -13.01 9.62
C CYS A 376 -10.08 -13.42 11.10
N CYS A 377 -9.30 -12.74 11.96
CA CYS A 377 -9.34 -12.94 13.42
C CYS A 377 -9.88 -11.72 14.17
N TYR A 378 -9.29 -10.55 13.88
CA TYR A 378 -9.64 -9.32 14.56
C TYR A 378 -10.94 -8.77 13.98
N ARG A 379 -11.94 -8.62 14.85
CA ARG A 379 -13.24 -8.07 14.51
C ARG A 379 -13.42 -6.73 15.19
N PRO A 380 -13.51 -5.62 14.43
CA PRO A 380 -13.91 -4.34 14.99
C PRO A 380 -15.30 -4.49 15.64
N LYS A 381 -15.38 -4.24 16.94
CA LYS A 381 -16.66 -4.31 17.68
C LYS A 381 -17.54 -3.09 17.43
N GLU A 382 -16.96 -2.01 16.93
CA GLU A 382 -17.60 -0.72 16.74
C GLU A 382 -18.15 -0.59 15.31
N ASP A 383 -19.22 0.20 15.20
CA ASP A 383 -19.76 0.59 13.91
C ASP A 383 -18.77 1.52 13.21
N THR A 384 -18.51 1.27 11.94
CA THR A 384 -17.71 2.15 11.09
C THR A 384 -18.62 2.93 10.15
N ILE A 385 -18.25 4.19 9.92
CA ILE A 385 -18.89 5.04 8.92
C ILE A 385 -17.96 5.12 7.70
N SER A 386 -18.50 4.93 6.50
CA SER A 386 -17.76 5.09 5.26
C SER A 386 -17.40 6.55 4.99
N GLU A 387 -16.27 6.77 4.32
CA GLU A 387 -15.86 8.12 3.91
C GLU A 387 -16.57 8.57 2.62
N SER A 388 -16.99 7.61 1.80
CA SER A 388 -17.77 7.84 0.57
C SER A 388 -19.22 7.34 0.72
N ASN A 389 -20.05 7.56 -0.30
CA ASN A 389 -21.42 7.05 -0.40
C ASN A 389 -21.51 5.57 -0.83
N GLN A 390 -20.37 4.88 -0.94
CA GLN A 390 -20.32 3.46 -1.27
C GLN A 390 -19.23 2.73 -0.49
N ILE A 391 -19.42 1.43 -0.30
CA ILE A 391 -18.37 0.51 0.18
C ILE A 391 -18.30 -0.71 -0.71
N PHE A 392 -17.12 -1.31 -0.79
CA PHE A 392 -16.93 -2.60 -1.43
C PHE A 392 -16.68 -3.66 -0.37
N VAL A 393 -17.39 -4.77 -0.49
CA VAL A 393 -17.22 -5.95 0.36
C VAL A 393 -16.65 -7.05 -0.53
N ILE A 394 -15.44 -7.49 -0.21
CA ILE A 394 -14.73 -8.52 -0.96
C ILE A 394 -14.59 -9.72 -0.04
N TYR A 395 -15.12 -10.85 -0.45
CA TYR A 395 -15.03 -12.10 0.29
C TYR A 395 -14.10 -13.04 -0.44
N HIS A 396 -13.04 -13.49 0.24
CA HIS A 396 -12.02 -14.36 -0.30
C HIS A 396 -11.83 -15.58 0.62
N PRO A 397 -12.49 -16.71 0.32
CA PRO A 397 -12.38 -17.93 1.12
C PRO A 397 -11.23 -18.83 0.65
N ASN A 398 -10.52 -19.47 1.59
CA ASN A 398 -9.46 -20.46 1.30
C ASN A 398 -9.95 -21.94 1.36
N GLY A 399 -11.25 -22.18 1.19
CA GLY A 399 -11.85 -23.52 1.18
C GLY A 399 -12.03 -24.22 2.54
N ARG A 400 -11.63 -23.59 3.64
CA ARG A 400 -12.02 -23.97 5.01
C ARG A 400 -13.36 -23.33 5.40
N THR A 401 -13.79 -23.49 6.65
CA THR A 401 -14.93 -22.75 7.22
C THR A 401 -14.66 -21.25 7.14
N ALA A 402 -15.31 -20.60 6.18
CA ALA A 402 -15.28 -19.16 5.98
C ALA A 402 -16.74 -18.68 5.93
N ARG A 403 -17.11 -17.77 6.83
CA ARG A 403 -18.42 -17.11 6.81
C ARG A 403 -18.33 -15.72 7.41
N PHE A 404 -19.19 -14.83 6.93
CA PHE A 404 -19.37 -13.51 7.54
C PHE A 404 -20.82 -13.07 7.51
N SER A 405 -21.15 -12.15 8.42
CA SER A 405 -22.39 -11.40 8.47
C SER A 405 -22.06 -9.92 8.67
N LEU A 406 -22.42 -9.09 7.70
CA LEU A 406 -22.22 -7.65 7.70
C LEU A 406 -23.58 -6.98 7.83
N ARG A 407 -23.77 -6.13 8.83
CA ARG A 407 -24.93 -5.26 8.93
C ARG A 407 -24.59 -3.88 8.40
N PHE A 408 -25.49 -3.27 7.65
CA PHE A 408 -25.30 -1.94 7.07
C PHE A 408 -26.61 -1.16 7.00
N LYS A 409 -26.51 0.17 7.06
CA LYS A 409 -27.59 1.11 6.81
C LYS A 409 -27.06 2.44 6.29
N ARG A 410 -27.94 3.22 5.68
CA ARG A 410 -27.69 4.62 5.35
C ARG A 410 -27.53 5.42 6.65
N GLN A 411 -26.53 6.26 6.66
CA GLN A 411 -26.27 7.29 7.65
C GLN A 411 -26.48 8.62 6.93
N VAL A 412 -27.55 9.31 7.29
CA VAL A 412 -27.81 10.69 6.89
C VAL A 412 -26.80 11.60 7.57
#